data_AF-A0A3D2I7A2-F1
#
_entry.id   AF-A0A3D2I7A2-F1
#
_cell.length_a   1.000
_cell.length_b   1.000
_cell.length_c   1.000
_cell.angle_alpha   90.00
_cell.angle_beta   90.00
_cell.angle_gamma   90.00
#
_symmetry.space_group_name_H-M   'P 1'
#
loop_
_entity.id
_entity.type
_entity.pdbx_description
1 polymer ?
#
loop_
_entity_poly.entity_id
_entity_poly.type
_entity_poly.pdbx_seq_one_letter_code
_entity_poly.pdbx_strand_id
1 'polypeptide(L)'
;LGDISTGASSDIQRATAIARKMVGTYGMSAKMGSVAFDAGADEVFIGKSMGHTRPYSEETAAEMDAEIRAIIDAAYQQCREILARYKSQLTAVAEYLLENETMDAETFETYFADSGENGESRV
;
A
#
# COMPACT_ATOMS: atom_id res chain seq x y z
N LEU A 1 16.86 -14.81 1.08
CA LEU A 1 15.88 -13.71 1.07
C LEU A 1 15.51 -13.38 2.52
N GLY A 2 16.19 -12.42 3.12
CA GLY A 2 15.98 -12.02 4.52
C GLY A 2 16.62 -10.66 4.86
N ASP A 3 17.24 -9.99 3.89
CA ASP A 3 17.82 -8.67 4.11
C ASP A 3 16.75 -7.60 3.91
N ILE A 4 16.54 -6.83 4.97
CA ILE A 4 15.79 -5.59 4.93
C ILE A 4 16.62 -4.60 4.11
N SER A 5 16.25 -4.41 2.85
CA SER A 5 16.88 -3.43 1.97
C SER A 5 16.28 -2.05 2.16
N THR A 6 17.10 -1.01 2.09
CA THR A 6 16.66 0.39 2.12
C THR A 6 15.91 0.81 0.85
N GLY A 7 15.94 -0.01 -0.21
CA GLY A 7 15.26 0.26 -1.48
C GLY A 7 13.73 0.41 -1.34
N ALA A 8 13.11 -0.32 -0.40
CA ALA A 8 11.66 -0.27 -0.18
C ALA A 8 11.21 0.91 0.72
N SER A 9 12.12 1.76 1.19
CA SER A 9 11.80 2.85 2.12
C SER A 9 10.76 3.82 1.55
N SER A 10 10.88 4.16 0.26
CA SER A 10 9.93 5.03 -0.45
C SER A 10 8.52 4.45 -0.50
N ASP A 11 8.41 3.14 -0.75
CA ASP A 11 7.11 2.46 -0.83
C ASP A 11 6.44 2.36 0.53
N ILE A 12 7.21 2.07 1.58
CA ILE A 12 6.71 2.04 2.97
C ILE A 12 6.19 3.41 3.38
N GLN A 13 6.92 4.48 3.07
CA GLN A 13 6.48 5.85 3.35
C GLN A 13 5.19 6.18 2.60
N ARG A 14 5.12 5.86 1.31
CA ARG A 14 3.94 6.12 0.47
C ARG A 14 2.71 5.34 0.95
N ALA A 15 2.87 4.05 1.23
CA ALA A 15 1.79 3.19 1.73
C ALA A 15 1.26 3.71 3.08
N THR A 16 2.17 4.08 3.99
CA THR A 16 1.80 4.64 5.30
C THR A 16 1.04 5.96 5.16
N ALA A 17 1.45 6.83 4.24
CA ALA A 17 0.76 8.11 3.98
C ALA A 17 -0.66 7.89 3.43
N ILE A 18 -0.85 6.91 2.53
CA ILE A 18 -2.17 6.55 2.02
C ILE A 18 -3.05 6.00 3.15
N ALA A 19 -2.54 5.05 3.93
CA ALA A 19 -3.28 4.47 5.06
C ALA A 19 -3.67 5.54 6.11
N ARG A 20 -2.78 6.50 6.39
CA ARG A 20 -3.09 7.63 7.28
C ARG A 20 -4.24 8.48 6.75
N LYS A 21 -4.29 8.77 5.45
CA LYS A 21 -5.41 9.50 4.83
C LYS A 21 -6.70 8.69 4.84
N MET A 22 -6.62 7.38 4.60
CA MET A 22 -7.78 6.48 4.70
C MET A 22 -8.44 6.58 6.08
N VAL A 23 -7.65 6.51 7.15
CA VAL A 23 -8.17 6.57 8.52
C VAL A 23 -8.56 8.00 8.92
N GLY A 24 -7.69 8.99 8.69
CA GLY A 24 -7.87 10.35 9.23
C GLY A 24 -8.70 11.29 8.37
N THR A 25 -8.63 11.17 7.05
CA THR A 25 -9.33 12.08 6.13
C THR A 25 -10.63 11.46 5.61
N TYR A 26 -10.60 10.18 5.26
CA TYR A 26 -11.73 9.52 4.59
C TYR A 26 -12.63 8.73 5.54
N GLY A 27 -12.25 8.55 6.80
CA GLY A 27 -13.04 7.77 7.76
C GLY A 27 -13.18 6.29 7.37
N MET A 28 -12.20 5.75 6.64
CA MET A 28 -12.17 4.35 6.18
C MET A 28 -11.61 3.42 7.27
N SER A 29 -12.08 3.57 8.51
CA SER A 29 -11.78 2.66 9.63
C SER A 29 -13.10 2.13 10.20
N ALA A 30 -13.14 0.81 10.40
CA ALA A 30 -14.30 0.14 10.98
C ALA A 30 -14.51 0.49 12.46
N LYS A 31 -13.43 0.85 13.18
CA LYS A 31 -13.49 1.23 14.60
C LYS A 31 -13.77 2.72 14.81
N MET A 32 -13.16 3.58 14.00
CA MET A 32 -13.22 5.04 14.18
C MET A 32 -14.48 5.65 13.56
N GLY A 33 -15.20 4.88 12.73
CA GLY A 33 -16.39 5.34 12.01
C GLY A 33 -16.06 6.37 10.91
N SER A 34 -17.09 6.98 10.33
CA SER A 34 -16.96 7.96 9.24
C SER A 34 -16.57 9.36 9.71
N VAL A 35 -15.80 9.48 10.80
CA VAL A 35 -15.37 10.77 11.35
C VAL A 35 -14.07 11.18 10.68
N ALA A 36 -14.06 12.35 10.04
CA ALA A 36 -12.86 12.94 9.47
C ALA A 36 -12.10 13.74 10.55
N PHE A 37 -11.01 13.17 11.05
CA PHE A 37 -10.13 13.79 12.05
C PHE A 37 -9.19 14.84 11.45
N ASP A 38 -8.99 14.80 10.13
CA ASP A 38 -8.05 15.64 9.40
C ASP A 38 -8.74 16.60 8.40
N ALA A 39 -10.03 16.90 8.62
CA ALA A 39 -10.87 17.70 7.72
C ALA A 39 -10.46 19.20 7.58
N GLY A 40 -9.32 19.61 8.14
CA GLY A 40 -8.95 21.03 8.28
C GLY A 40 -7.61 21.44 7.67
N ALA A 41 -6.97 20.61 6.83
CA ALA A 41 -5.67 20.95 6.24
C ALA A 41 -5.75 21.81 4.95
N ASP A 42 -6.94 22.10 4.43
CA ASP A 42 -7.14 22.86 3.18
C ASP A 42 -7.52 24.34 3.40
N GLU A 43 -7.76 24.79 4.64
CA GLU A 43 -7.86 26.22 4.92
C GLU A 43 -6.46 26.82 5.07
N VAL A 44 -5.94 27.34 3.95
CA VAL A 44 -4.81 28.28 3.89
C VAL A 44 -5.23 29.57 4.59
N PHE A 45 -5.31 29.56 5.92
CA PHE A 45 -5.50 30.76 6.70
C PHE A 45 -4.13 31.43 6.88
N ILE A 46 -3.92 32.51 6.14
CA ILE A 46 -2.73 33.35 6.21
C ILE A 46 -2.58 33.87 7.64
N GLY A 47 -1.69 33.25 8.40
CA GLY A 47 -1.23 33.75 9.69
C GLY A 47 -1.52 32.82 10.87
N LYS A 48 -0.62 31.85 11.07
CA LYS A 48 0.08 31.60 12.36
C LYS A 48 0.96 30.38 12.21
N SER A 49 2.27 30.60 12.28
CA SER A 49 3.13 29.61 12.92
C SER A 49 2.67 29.41 14.37
N MET A 50 2.97 28.23 14.91
CA MET A 50 2.78 27.81 16.30
C MET A 50 1.44 27.10 16.64
N GLY A 51 1.47 25.77 16.52
CA GLY A 51 0.57 24.87 17.24
C GLY A 51 -0.36 24.04 16.36
N HIS A 52 0.16 23.01 15.68
CA HIS A 52 -0.67 21.87 15.27
C HIS A 52 -1.09 21.10 16.52
N THR A 53 -2.04 21.65 17.26
CA THR A 53 -2.78 20.90 18.28
C THR A 53 -3.65 19.92 17.49
N ARG A 54 -3.34 18.62 17.60
CA ARG A 54 -4.19 17.58 17.03
C ARG A 54 -5.61 17.79 17.58
N PRO A 55 -6.67 17.79 16.75
CA PRO A 55 -8.04 18.03 17.24
C PRO A 55 -8.63 16.81 17.98
N TYR A 56 -7.79 15.86 18.41
CA TYR A 56 -8.17 14.58 18.99
C TYR A 56 -7.25 14.19 20.15
N SER A 57 -7.75 13.35 21.06
CA SER A 57 -7.02 12.92 22.26
C SER A 57 -5.85 11.99 21.91
N GLU A 58 -4.94 11.77 22.87
CA GLU A 58 -3.87 10.77 22.71
C GLU A 58 -4.43 9.35 22.52
N GLU A 59 -5.54 9.05 23.18
CA GLU A 59 -6.26 7.78 23.02
C GLU A 59 -6.73 7.59 21.58
N THR A 60 -7.39 8.59 21.00
CA THR A 60 -7.80 8.56 19.59
C THR A 60 -6.59 8.48 18.65
N ALA A 61 -5.49 9.16 18.96
CA ALA A 61 -4.26 9.06 18.16
C ALA A 61 -3.69 7.63 18.16
N ALA A 62 -3.68 6.97 19.31
CA ALA A 62 -3.24 5.59 19.45
C ALA A 62 -4.15 4.61 18.67
N GLU A 63 -5.46 4.85 18.68
CA GLU A 63 -6.42 4.09 17.88
C GLU A 63 -6.18 4.27 16.38
N MET A 64 -5.95 5.50 15.91
CA MET A 64 -5.61 5.76 14.51
C MET A 64 -4.34 5.01 14.08
N ASP A 65 -3.29 5.07 14.88
CA ASP A 65 -2.04 4.38 14.56
C ASP A 65 -2.20 2.84 14.56
N ALA A 66 -3.09 2.30 15.40
CA ALA A 66 -3.45 0.88 15.38
C ALA A 66 -4.19 0.49 14.09
N GLU A 67 -5.14 1.31 13.64
CA GLU A 67 -5.89 1.06 12.40
C GLU A 67 -5.00 1.20 11.16
N ILE A 68 -4.11 2.20 11.13
CA ILE A 68 -3.11 2.35 10.06
C ILE A 68 -2.24 1.11 9.97
N ARG A 69 -1.75 0.59 11.11
CA ARG A 69 -0.96 -0.64 11.14
C ARG A 69 -1.76 -1.83 10.60
N ALA A 70 -3.01 -1.98 11.01
CA ALA A 70 -3.88 -3.07 10.54
C ALA A 70 -4.06 -3.04 9.01
N ILE A 71 -4.24 -1.86 8.41
CA ILE A 71 -4.35 -1.70 6.95
C ILE A 71 -3.06 -2.15 6.25
N ILE A 72 -1.90 -1.69 6.74
CA ILE A 72 -0.61 -2.03 6.15
C ILE A 72 -0.32 -3.53 6.26
N ASP A 73 -0.59 -4.13 7.42
CA ASP A 73 -0.37 -5.56 7.66
C ASP A 73 -1.27 -6.42 6.78
N ALA A 74 -2.55 -6.05 6.62
CA ALA A 74 -3.48 -6.74 5.74
C ALA A 74 -3.04 -6.65 4.28
N ALA A 75 -2.67 -5.46 3.80
CA ALA A 75 -2.18 -5.26 2.44
C ALA A 75 -0.88 -6.05 2.18
N TYR A 76 0.01 -6.10 3.17
CA TYR A 76 1.25 -6.86 3.09
C TYR A 76 0.98 -8.37 2.96
N GLN A 77 0.04 -8.91 3.76
CA GLN A 77 -0.32 -10.33 3.64
C GLN A 77 -0.99 -10.65 2.32
N GLN A 78 -1.92 -9.83 1.85
CA GLN A 78 -2.53 -10.01 0.52
C GLN A 78 -1.47 -10.02 -0.59
N CYS A 79 -0.52 -9.09 -0.53
CA CYS A 79 0.60 -9.06 -1.46
C CYS A 79 1.42 -10.37 -1.40
N ARG A 80 1.74 -10.86 -0.21
CA ARG A 80 2.44 -12.14 -0.05
C ARG A 80 1.66 -13.32 -0.60
N GLU A 81 0.35 -13.36 -0.42
CA GLU A 81 -0.52 -14.42 -0.97
C GLU A 81 -0.54 -14.39 -2.50
N ILE A 82 -0.65 -13.20 -3.10
CA ILE A 82 -0.60 -13.02 -4.56
C ILE A 82 0.77 -13.47 -5.09
N LEU A 83 1.87 -13.00 -4.49
CA LEU A 83 3.22 -13.38 -4.91
C LEU A 83 3.47 -14.88 -4.74
N ALA A 84 2.93 -15.50 -3.69
CA ALA A 84 3.01 -16.94 -3.50
C ALA A 84 2.20 -17.71 -4.56
N ARG A 85 1.01 -17.21 -4.93
CA ARG A 85 0.15 -17.80 -5.96
C ARG A 85 0.81 -17.77 -7.34
N TYR A 86 1.48 -16.67 -7.68
CA TYR A 86 2.14 -16.48 -8.99
C TYR A 86 3.66 -16.68 -8.93
N LYS A 87 4.14 -17.53 -8.01
CA LYS A 87 5.58 -17.70 -7.76
C LYS A 87 6.33 -18.18 -9.00
N SER A 88 5.74 -19.09 -9.79
CA SER A 88 6.34 -19.58 -11.03
C SER A 88 6.52 -18.48 -12.07
N GLN A 89 5.49 -17.65 -12.27
CA GLN A 89 5.52 -16.51 -13.18
C GLN A 89 6.55 -15.47 -12.73
N LEU A 90 6.58 -15.19 -11.43
CA LEU A 90 7.56 -14.27 -10.83
C LEU A 90 8.99 -14.74 -11.09
N THR A 91 9.27 -16.04 -10.93
CA THR A 91 10.59 -16.61 -11.22
C THR A 91 10.94 -16.48 -12.71
N ALA A 92 10.03 -16.82 -13.62
CA ALA A 92 10.29 -16.73 -15.05
C ALA A 92 10.55 -15.28 -15.51
N VAL A 93 9.77 -14.32 -15.00
CA VAL A 93 10.00 -12.89 -15.27
C VAL A 93 11.33 -12.42 -14.69
N ALA A 94 11.70 -12.86 -13.49
CA ALA A 94 12.96 -12.50 -12.86
C ALA A 94 14.17 -13.05 -13.63
N GLU A 95 14.09 -14.28 -14.13
CA GLU A 95 15.13 -14.90 -14.97
C GLU A 95 15.29 -14.14 -16.29
N TYR A 96 14.19 -13.81 -16.96
CA TYR A 96 14.23 -13.02 -18.19
C TYR A 96 14.88 -11.65 -17.99
N LEU A 97 14.51 -10.95 -16.92
CA LEU A 97 15.06 -9.63 -16.58
C LEU A 97 16.54 -9.69 -16.16
N LEU A 98 17.01 -10.82 -15.63
CA LEU A 98 18.42 -11.02 -15.32
C LEU A 98 19.28 -11.04 -16.60
N GLU A 99 18.74 -11.59 -17.69
CA GLU A 99 19.44 -11.73 -18.97
C GLU A 99 19.29 -10.49 -19.86
N ASN A 100 18.12 -9.84 -19.86
CA ASN A 100 17.78 -8.80 -20.84
C ASN A 100 17.66 -7.39 -20.24
N GLU A 101 17.77 -7.25 -18.91
CA GLU A 101 17.68 -6.01 -18.11
C GLU A 101 16.33 -5.25 -18.19
N THR A 102 15.58 -5.42 -19.26
CA THR A 102 14.31 -4.74 -19.55
C THR A 102 13.32 -5.70 -20.20
N MET A 103 12.03 -5.47 -19.94
CA MET A 103 10.93 -6.26 -20.46
C MET A 103 9.80 -5.31 -20.83
N ASP A 104 9.26 -5.43 -22.04
CA ASP A 104 8.07 -4.69 -22.45
C ASP A 104 6.79 -5.39 -21.97
N ALA A 105 5.65 -4.69 -22.11
CA ALA A 105 4.37 -5.18 -21.64
C ALA A 105 3.90 -6.44 -22.39
N GLU A 106 4.11 -6.50 -23.71
CA GLU A 106 3.69 -7.64 -24.54
C GLU A 106 4.48 -8.91 -24.16
N THR A 107 5.79 -8.79 -23.97
CA THR A 107 6.63 -9.88 -23.49
C THR A 107 6.21 -10.27 -22.08
N PHE A 108 5.97 -9.32 -21.17
CA PHE A 108 5.50 -9.65 -19.81
C PHE A 108 4.20 -10.46 -19.83
N GLU A 109 3.24 -10.08 -20.66
CA GLU A 109 1.97 -10.80 -20.79
C GLU A 109 2.16 -12.25 -21.24
N THR A 110 3.09 -12.52 -22.16
CA THR A 110 3.38 -13.91 -22.57
C THR A 110 3.88 -14.77 -21.41
N TYR A 111 4.81 -14.27 -20.59
CA TYR A 111 5.34 -14.99 -19.43
C TYR A 111 4.30 -15.14 -18.30
N PHE A 112 3.35 -14.20 -18.21
CA PHE A 112 2.30 -14.24 -17.21
C PHE A 112 1.14 -15.17 -17.61
N ALA A 113 0.76 -15.19 -18.89
CA ALA A 113 -0.35 -16.00 -19.43
C ALA A 113 0.00 -17.49 -19.54
N ASP A 114 1.23 -17.82 -19.93
CA ASP A 114 1.66 -19.20 -20.27
C ASP A 114 1.68 -20.17 -19.07
N SER A 115 1.49 -19.65 -17.84
CA SER A 115 1.46 -20.46 -16.61
C SER A 115 0.15 -20.35 -15.82
N GLY A 116 -0.82 -19.55 -16.28
CA GLY A 116 -2.00 -19.15 -15.48
C GLY A 116 -3.37 -19.25 -16.16
N GLU A 117 -3.43 -19.27 -17.50
CA GLU A 117 -4.71 -19.35 -18.22
C GLU A 117 -5.04 -20.78 -18.67
N ASN A 118 -5.49 -21.59 -17.73
CA ASN A 118 -6.37 -22.73 -18.02
C ASN A 118 -7.69 -22.63 -17.23
N GLY A 119 -8.03 -21.45 -16.69
CA GLY A 119 -8.99 -21.35 -15.58
C GLY A 119 -10.17 -20.40 -15.72
N GLU A 120 -10.17 -19.38 -16.58
CA GLU A 120 -11.32 -18.48 -16.67
C GLU A 120 -11.53 -17.96 -18.08
N SER A 121 -12.48 -18.61 -18.75
CA SER A 121 -13.05 -18.18 -20.02
C SER A 121 -13.48 -16.72 -19.93
N ARG A 122 -13.00 -15.93 -20.89
CA ARG A 122 -13.66 -14.69 -21.32
C ARG A 122 -15.16 -14.98 -21.49
N VAL A 123 -16.00 -14.26 -20.75
CA VAL A 123 -17.43 -14.07 -21.03
C VAL A 123 -17.71 -12.58 -20.94
#